data_AF-A0A354WP33-F1
#
_entry.id   AF-A0A354WP33-F1
#
_cell.length_a   1.000
_cell.length_b   1.000
_cell.length_c   1.000
_cell.angle_alpha   90.00
_cell.angle_beta   90.00
_cell.angle_gamma   90.00
#
_symmetry.space_group_name_H-M   'P 1'
#
loop_
_entity.id
_entity.type
_entity.pdbx_description
1 polymer ?
#
loop_
_entity_poly.entity_id
_entity_poly.type
_entity_poly.pdbx_seq_one_letter_code
_entity_poly.pdbx_strand_id
1 'polypeptide(L)'
;MFAEKKAQLKWYGCNGEAMSKRVIISFRRFVAACLLLTIILACLPGCGRRAGANRRISIKSRRGSISAAETSPEYATEEPTDFSAETPPQYTVDQAYTAEVPAETADASSGPLLYGDSRVPDYDPIDPQWETIRFDWECQNGVSTAWAEISVDANMYSYYRSLGRYYSVDMYYHYINDENNRALVQGLVDALRDVAKGLHYDAGAVAREIAMFVQSCIEYRSDMETAGQEDYPKYPIETLYERQGDCEDTSILMAAMLKEFGYEVGFLLLPSHVAVALRTTDDYQGSAYYQIGDKRYLYIESTTSGWKIGDIPEEYANVQAEFYLVP
;
A
#
# COMPACT_ATOMS: atom_id res chain seq x y z
N MET A 1 13.72 -20.19 -53.48
CA MET A 1 12.42 -20.37 -54.17
C MET A 1 11.66 -21.45 -53.40
N PHE A 2 10.90 -21.06 -52.37
CA PHE A 2 9.48 -20.65 -52.40
C PHE A 2 8.51 -21.79 -52.70
N ALA A 3 7.71 -22.14 -51.69
CA ALA A 3 6.22 -22.14 -51.70
C ALA A 3 5.74 -22.92 -50.45
N GLU A 4 5.46 -22.24 -49.34
CA GLU A 4 4.11 -21.83 -48.89
C GLU A 4 3.08 -22.97 -48.75
N LYS A 5 2.64 -23.23 -47.50
CA LYS A 5 1.39 -23.93 -47.20
C LYS A 5 0.51 -23.05 -46.31
N LYS A 6 -0.58 -22.54 -46.89
CA LYS A 6 -1.79 -22.06 -46.20
C LYS A 6 -2.65 -23.26 -45.80
N ALA A 7 -3.20 -23.25 -44.59
CA ALA A 7 -4.29 -24.14 -44.18
C ALA A 7 -5.57 -23.32 -43.98
N GLN A 8 -6.63 -23.69 -44.69
CA GLN A 8 -7.99 -23.15 -44.60
C GLN A 8 -8.84 -24.00 -43.65
N LEU A 9 -9.64 -23.34 -42.82
CA LEU A 9 -10.75 -23.94 -42.06
C LEU A 9 -11.88 -24.38 -43.00
N LYS A 10 -12.50 -25.52 -42.71
CA LYS A 10 -13.78 -25.95 -43.29
C LYS A 10 -14.82 -26.20 -42.19
N TRP A 11 -15.93 -25.49 -42.34
CA TRP A 11 -17.21 -25.71 -41.66
C TRP A 11 -17.93 -26.94 -42.22
N TYR A 12 -18.64 -27.67 -41.34
CA TYR A 12 -19.83 -28.44 -41.71
C TYR A 12 -20.82 -28.40 -40.55
N GLY A 13 -22.02 -27.89 -40.83
CA GLY A 13 -23.21 -28.15 -40.03
C GLY A 13 -24.12 -29.14 -40.76
N CYS A 14 -24.87 -29.94 -40.00
CA CYS A 14 -26.18 -30.43 -40.41
C CYS A 14 -26.98 -30.92 -39.20
N ASN A 15 -28.26 -30.54 -39.18
CA ASN A 15 -29.30 -30.84 -38.19
C ASN A 15 -29.95 -32.22 -38.38
N GLY A 16 -30.65 -32.66 -37.32
CA GLY A 16 -31.74 -33.66 -37.31
C GLY A 16 -31.38 -34.95 -36.58
N GLU A 17 -32.18 -35.56 -35.71
CA GLU A 17 -33.47 -35.25 -35.07
C GLU A 17 -33.70 -36.31 -33.96
N ALA A 18 -34.66 -36.03 -33.07
CA ALA A 18 -35.45 -36.98 -32.26
C ALA A 18 -34.87 -37.68 -30.99
N MET A 19 -35.22 -37.05 -29.87
CA MET A 19 -35.95 -37.61 -28.71
C MET A 19 -35.31 -38.67 -27.77
N SER A 20 -35.02 -38.22 -26.55
CA SER A 20 -35.52 -38.90 -25.34
C SER A 20 -35.82 -37.87 -24.24
N LYS A 21 -36.89 -38.15 -23.52
CA LYS A 21 -37.71 -37.29 -22.68
C LYS A 21 -37.09 -37.09 -21.29
N ARG A 22 -37.21 -35.88 -20.70
CA ARG A 22 -37.88 -35.64 -19.41
C ARG A 22 -37.85 -34.15 -18.99
N VAL A 23 -39.05 -33.57 -18.99
CA VAL A 23 -39.62 -32.60 -18.03
C VAL A 23 -39.10 -31.15 -18.04
N ILE A 24 -39.81 -30.34 -18.82
CA ILE A 24 -40.04 -28.90 -18.64
C ILE A 24 -41.11 -28.72 -17.55
N ILE A 25 -40.92 -27.79 -16.60
CA ILE A 25 -41.99 -26.93 -16.03
C ILE A 25 -41.37 -25.66 -15.40
N SER A 26 -41.72 -24.54 -16.02
CA SER A 26 -42.07 -23.21 -15.46
C SER A 26 -41.03 -22.38 -14.70
N PHE A 27 -40.22 -21.68 -15.51
CA PHE A 27 -39.66 -20.35 -15.28
C PHE A 27 -40.79 -19.31 -15.08
N ARG A 28 -41.36 -19.23 -13.87
CA ARG A 28 -42.31 -18.17 -13.46
C ARG A 28 -42.54 -18.22 -11.95
N ARG A 29 -41.55 -17.75 -11.16
CA ARG A 29 -41.66 -17.35 -9.74
C ARG A 29 -40.29 -16.95 -9.19
N PHE A 30 -39.75 -15.80 -9.59
CA PHE A 30 -38.71 -15.11 -8.80
C PHE A 30 -38.57 -13.60 -9.14
N VAL A 31 -39.68 -12.97 -9.58
CA VAL A 31 -39.79 -11.50 -9.74
C VAL A 31 -40.91 -10.96 -8.84
N ALA A 32 -41.10 -11.57 -7.65
CA ALA A 32 -42.10 -11.13 -6.68
C ALA A 32 -41.62 -11.41 -5.26
N ALA A 33 -40.52 -10.76 -4.86
CA ALA A 33 -40.04 -10.76 -3.47
C ALA A 33 -39.29 -9.47 -3.06
N CYS A 34 -39.50 -8.35 -3.77
CA CYS A 34 -38.92 -7.03 -3.40
C CYS A 34 -39.94 -5.88 -3.34
N LEU A 35 -41.25 -6.16 -3.34
CA LEU A 35 -42.29 -5.13 -3.28
C LEU A 35 -43.41 -5.56 -2.33
N LEU A 36 -43.10 -5.72 -1.04
CA LEU A 36 -44.08 -5.75 0.06
C LEU A 36 -43.36 -5.72 1.43
N LEU A 37 -42.50 -4.74 1.64
CA LEU A 37 -42.12 -4.32 3.00
C LEU A 37 -41.94 -2.79 3.09
N THR A 38 -42.87 -2.07 2.46
CA THR A 38 -43.14 -0.66 2.73
C THR A 38 -44.61 -0.58 3.13
N ILE A 39 -44.87 -0.01 4.32
CA ILE A 39 -46.18 0.34 4.91
C ILE A 39 -46.81 -0.77 5.78
N ILE A 40 -46.43 -0.81 7.06
CA ILE A 40 -47.28 -0.63 8.27
C ILE A 40 -46.43 -0.96 9.51
N LEU A 41 -45.90 0.08 10.15
CA LEU A 41 -45.62 0.14 11.59
C LEU A 41 -45.34 1.60 11.95
N ALA A 42 -46.39 2.41 11.84
CA ALA A 42 -46.55 3.62 12.63
C ALA A 42 -47.47 3.28 13.80
N CYS A 43 -47.18 3.86 14.96
CA CYS A 43 -47.81 3.69 16.28
C CYS A 43 -47.20 2.60 17.17
N LEU A 44 -46.07 2.93 17.81
CA LEU A 44 -45.91 2.91 19.28
C LEU A 44 -44.73 3.82 19.67
N PRO A 45 -44.82 4.59 20.78
CA PRO A 45 -43.80 5.55 21.19
C PRO A 45 -42.71 4.88 22.05
N GLY A 46 -41.46 5.34 21.89
CA GLY A 46 -40.42 5.17 22.90
C GLY A 46 -39.66 3.85 22.87
N CYS A 47 -38.62 3.78 22.04
CA CYS A 47 -37.38 3.09 22.40
C CYS A 47 -36.24 3.73 21.61
N GLY A 48 -35.24 4.25 22.31
CA GLY A 48 -34.22 5.16 21.79
C GLY A 48 -33.47 4.60 20.59
N ARG A 49 -33.58 5.29 19.45
CA ARG A 49 -32.53 5.26 18.43
C ARG A 49 -31.29 5.89 19.08
N ARG A 50 -30.25 5.08 19.29
CA ARG A 50 -28.89 5.61 19.38
C ARG A 50 -28.61 6.31 18.05
N ALA A 51 -28.67 7.64 18.06
CA ALA A 51 -28.03 8.43 17.04
C ALA A 51 -26.54 8.08 17.08
N GLY A 52 -26.05 7.34 16.09
CA GLY A 52 -24.62 7.26 15.83
C GLY A 52 -24.16 8.70 15.59
N ALA A 53 -23.41 9.24 16.54
CA ALA A 53 -22.75 10.52 16.36
C ALA A 53 -21.70 10.31 15.27
N ASN A 54 -22.04 10.58 14.02
CA ASN A 54 -21.07 10.69 12.93
C ASN A 54 -20.12 11.84 13.29
N ARG A 55 -19.01 11.51 13.95
CA ARG A 55 -17.90 12.44 14.13
C ARG A 55 -17.25 12.57 12.76
N ARG A 56 -17.58 13.65 12.05
CA ARG A 56 -16.84 14.08 10.86
C ARG A 56 -15.54 14.71 11.33
N ILE A 57 -14.43 14.04 11.06
CA ILE A 57 -13.09 14.60 11.29
C ILE A 57 -12.65 15.28 9.99
N SER A 58 -12.27 16.55 10.10
CA SER A 58 -11.93 17.43 8.98
C SER A 58 -10.54 17.98 9.18
N ILE A 59 -9.57 17.53 8.37
CA ILE A 59 -8.17 17.94 8.51
C ILE A 59 -7.63 18.33 7.14
N LYS A 60 -7.23 19.60 7.02
CA LYS A 60 -6.42 20.07 5.88
C LYS A 60 -4.96 19.89 6.24
N SER A 61 -4.20 19.21 5.40
CA SER A 61 -2.73 19.23 5.47
C SER A 61 -2.27 20.69 5.47
N ARG A 62 -1.52 21.09 6.50
CA ARG A 62 -0.95 22.45 6.58
C ARG A 62 0.30 22.49 5.70
N ARG A 63 0.33 23.40 4.72
CA ARG A 63 1.56 23.78 4.01
C ARG A 63 2.59 24.28 5.03
N GLY A 64 3.73 23.61 5.13
CA GLY A 64 4.90 24.09 5.84
C GLY A 64 5.96 24.56 4.85
N SER A 65 6.05 25.88 4.63
CA SER A 65 7.26 26.51 4.10
C SER A 65 8.33 26.48 5.20
N ILE A 66 9.45 25.80 4.94
CA ILE A 66 10.57 25.69 5.89
C ILE A 66 11.30 27.03 5.97
N SER A 67 11.45 27.54 7.20
CA SER A 67 12.35 28.64 7.57
C SER A 67 12.94 28.29 8.93
N ALA A 68 14.27 28.22 8.99
CA ALA A 68 15.05 27.86 10.17
C ALA A 68 15.05 28.98 11.21
N ALA A 69 14.87 28.63 12.49
CA ALA A 69 15.50 29.32 13.62
C ALA A 69 15.42 28.45 14.89
N GLU A 70 16.56 28.38 15.57
CA GLU A 70 16.83 27.69 16.83
C GLU A 70 15.94 28.16 17.99
N THR A 71 15.71 27.27 18.97
CA THR A 71 15.87 27.55 20.41
C THR A 71 15.66 26.28 21.24
N SER A 72 16.68 25.91 22.02
CA SER A 72 16.62 24.90 23.09
C SER A 72 15.76 25.37 24.27
N PRO A 73 15.33 24.45 25.15
CA PRO A 73 16.02 24.41 26.45
C PRO A 73 16.26 23.00 27.02
N GLU A 74 17.29 22.96 27.89
CA GLU A 74 17.67 21.88 28.79
C GLU A 74 16.56 21.49 29.79
N TYR A 75 16.50 20.21 30.16
CA TYR A 75 16.46 19.81 31.58
C TYR A 75 17.02 18.40 31.80
N ALA A 76 17.44 18.19 33.05
CA ALA A 76 18.56 17.34 33.46
C ALA A 76 18.26 15.86 33.74
N THR A 77 19.36 15.11 33.63
CA THR A 77 19.79 13.82 34.21
C THR A 77 18.93 13.13 35.29
N GLU A 78 18.66 11.84 35.06
CA GLU A 78 18.85 10.76 36.05
C GLU A 78 19.32 9.46 35.36
N GLU A 79 20.32 8.82 35.96
CA GLU A 79 20.90 7.47 35.77
C GLU A 79 21.28 7.02 37.21
N PRO A 80 21.59 5.75 37.56
CA PRO A 80 21.73 4.55 36.70
C PRO A 80 21.16 3.25 37.31
N THR A 81 21.13 2.14 36.54
CA THR A 81 21.53 0.82 37.09
C THR A 81 22.11 -0.11 36.01
N ASP A 82 23.43 -0.32 36.15
CA ASP A 82 24.26 -1.51 35.92
C ASP A 82 23.63 -2.77 35.27
N PHE A 83 24.17 -3.17 34.11
CA PHE A 83 24.32 -4.58 33.78
C PHE A 83 25.58 -4.83 32.92
N SER A 84 26.62 -5.28 33.61
CA SER A 84 27.76 -6.12 33.22
C SER A 84 27.90 -6.51 31.73
N ALA A 85 29.05 -6.12 31.15
CA ALA A 85 29.54 -6.57 29.87
C ALA A 85 30.02 -8.04 29.92
N GLU A 86 29.34 -8.93 29.21
CA GLU A 86 29.92 -10.20 28.77
C GLU A 86 30.35 -10.09 27.30
N THR A 87 31.57 -10.53 27.03
CA THR A 87 32.21 -10.49 25.71
C THR A 87 31.50 -11.45 24.74
N PRO A 88 31.05 -11.01 23.55
CA PRO A 88 30.42 -11.89 22.59
C PRO A 88 31.39 -12.99 22.10
N PRO A 89 30.93 -14.24 21.92
CA PRO A 89 31.73 -15.27 21.26
C PRO A 89 32.04 -14.86 19.81
N GLN A 90 33.31 -14.93 19.45
CA GLN A 90 33.76 -14.79 18.07
C GLN A 90 33.37 -16.04 17.29
N TYR A 91 32.59 -15.87 16.22
CA TYR A 91 32.40 -16.90 15.21
C TYR A 91 33.14 -16.50 13.94
N THR A 92 34.19 -17.26 13.64
CA THR A 92 34.93 -17.26 12.37
C THR A 92 34.09 -17.92 11.28
N VAL A 93 33.88 -17.20 10.18
CA VAL A 93 33.56 -17.81 8.88
C VAL A 93 34.78 -17.60 7.98
N ASP A 94 35.62 -18.63 7.87
CA ASP A 94 36.52 -18.86 6.74
C ASP A 94 35.66 -19.38 5.56
N GLN A 95 35.73 -18.97 4.29
CA GLN A 95 36.68 -18.13 3.54
C GLN A 95 36.01 -17.53 2.28
N ALA A 96 36.49 -16.33 1.94
CA ALA A 96 36.80 -15.80 0.61
C ALA A 96 35.70 -15.54 -0.43
N TYR A 97 35.28 -14.27 -0.52
CA TYR A 97 35.21 -13.55 -1.79
C TYR A 97 35.95 -12.22 -1.64
N THR A 98 37.10 -12.09 -2.31
CA THR A 98 37.75 -10.81 -2.58
C THR A 98 37.02 -10.15 -3.74
N ALA A 99 36.24 -9.11 -3.46
CA ALA A 99 35.99 -8.04 -4.40
C ALA A 99 36.50 -6.76 -3.73
N GLU A 100 37.62 -6.24 -4.23
CA GLU A 100 38.12 -4.93 -3.86
C GLU A 100 37.07 -3.90 -4.23
N VAL A 101 36.45 -3.26 -3.23
CA VAL A 101 35.66 -2.05 -3.41
C VAL A 101 36.64 -0.88 -3.30
N PRO A 102 36.89 -0.10 -4.36
CA PRO A 102 37.58 1.17 -4.19
C PRO A 102 36.65 2.10 -3.40
N ALA A 103 37.19 2.70 -2.36
CA ALA A 103 36.58 3.87 -1.73
C ALA A 103 36.56 5.01 -2.76
N GLU A 104 35.39 5.35 -3.29
CA GLU A 104 35.18 6.67 -3.89
C GLU A 104 34.56 7.59 -2.85
N THR A 105 35.43 8.49 -2.40
CA THR A 105 35.10 9.75 -1.76
C THR A 105 34.01 10.48 -2.54
N ALA A 106 32.93 10.86 -1.85
CA ALA A 106 31.97 11.83 -2.34
C ALA A 106 32.70 13.15 -2.61
N ASP A 107 32.97 13.43 -3.89
CA ASP A 107 33.37 14.75 -4.35
C ASP A 107 32.13 15.46 -4.89
N ALA A 108 31.78 16.57 -4.23
CA ALA A 108 30.70 17.46 -4.60
C ALA A 108 31.14 18.30 -5.80
N SER A 109 31.06 17.74 -7.00
CA SER A 109 31.25 18.46 -8.27
C SER A 109 30.92 17.54 -9.46
N SER A 110 29.64 17.31 -9.77
CA SER A 110 29.25 16.61 -11.01
C SER A 110 28.81 17.60 -12.08
N GLY A 111 29.71 17.87 -13.03
CA GLY A 111 29.32 18.34 -14.35
C GLY A 111 28.40 17.33 -15.08
N PRO A 112 27.94 17.63 -16.30
CA PRO A 112 26.86 16.88 -16.94
C PRO A 112 27.27 15.42 -17.20
N LEU A 113 26.56 14.47 -16.58
CA LEU A 113 26.68 13.04 -16.86
C LEU A 113 26.13 12.76 -18.26
N LEU A 114 26.91 12.08 -19.11
CA LEU A 114 26.49 11.72 -20.48
C LEU A 114 25.38 10.65 -20.52
N TYR A 115 25.17 9.91 -19.42
CA TYR A 115 24.11 8.90 -19.24
C TYR A 115 23.74 8.82 -17.74
N GLY A 116 22.68 9.52 -17.32
CA GLY A 116 22.10 9.34 -15.98
C GLY A 116 21.20 8.11 -15.91
N ASP A 117 21.08 7.48 -14.73
CA ASP A 117 20.05 6.46 -14.50
C ASP A 117 18.68 7.13 -14.55
N SER A 118 17.91 6.87 -15.61
CA SER A 118 16.62 7.51 -15.88
C SER A 118 15.52 7.14 -14.87
N ARG A 119 15.83 6.29 -13.88
CA ARG A 119 14.94 5.92 -12.80
C ARG A 119 15.14 6.80 -11.56
N VAL A 120 16.32 7.41 -11.41
CA VAL A 120 16.67 8.22 -10.24
C VAL A 120 16.00 9.58 -10.35
N PRO A 121 15.09 9.95 -9.44
CA PRO A 121 14.41 11.24 -9.47
C PRO A 121 15.36 12.39 -9.12
N ASP A 122 15.15 13.53 -9.77
CA ASP A 122 15.80 14.82 -9.57
C ASP A 122 14.79 15.92 -9.96
N TYR A 123 13.63 15.89 -9.28
CA TYR A 123 12.56 16.85 -9.54
C TYR A 123 12.75 18.10 -8.68
N ASP A 124 12.85 19.26 -9.34
CA ASP A 124 12.85 20.58 -8.73
C ASP A 124 11.60 21.37 -9.20
N PRO A 125 10.73 21.85 -8.28
CA PRO A 125 9.50 22.57 -8.64
C PRO A 125 9.77 23.98 -9.15
N ILE A 126 10.17 24.11 -10.42
CA ILE A 126 10.45 25.39 -11.09
C ILE A 126 9.14 26.16 -11.41
N ASP A 127 8.07 25.45 -11.78
CA ASP A 127 6.75 26.02 -12.10
C ASP A 127 5.63 25.04 -11.67
N PRO A 128 5.33 24.93 -10.37
CA PRO A 128 4.42 23.91 -9.87
C PRO A 128 2.96 24.19 -10.25
N GLN A 129 2.24 23.15 -10.69
CA GLN A 129 0.81 23.20 -10.98
C GLN A 129 0.03 22.46 -9.90
N TRP A 130 -0.30 23.19 -8.83
CA TRP A 130 -0.91 22.60 -7.64
C TRP A 130 -2.38 22.22 -7.86
N GLU A 131 -2.68 20.96 -7.60
CA GLU A 131 -4.02 20.40 -7.53
C GLU A 131 -4.30 19.89 -6.11
N THR A 132 -5.57 19.93 -5.70
CA THR A 132 -6.01 19.38 -4.40
C THR A 132 -6.76 18.08 -4.63
N ILE A 133 -6.25 17.00 -4.03
CA ILE A 133 -6.86 15.67 -4.10
C ILE A 133 -7.44 15.34 -2.74
N ARG A 134 -8.75 15.07 -2.71
CA ARG A 134 -9.50 14.73 -1.50
C ARG A 134 -9.75 13.23 -1.40
N PHE A 135 -9.39 12.63 -0.28
CA PHE A 135 -9.73 11.26 0.08
C PHE A 135 -10.75 11.27 1.20
N ASP A 136 -11.77 10.43 1.09
CA ASP A 136 -12.80 10.21 2.10
C ASP A 136 -12.85 8.70 2.35
N TRP A 137 -12.86 8.27 3.62
CA TRP A 137 -12.93 6.85 3.98
C TRP A 137 -13.69 6.62 5.30
N GLU A 138 -14.13 5.38 5.48
CA GLU A 138 -14.63 4.89 6.76
C GLU A 138 -13.45 4.43 7.61
N CYS A 139 -13.35 4.93 8.84
CA CYS A 139 -12.25 4.58 9.74
C CYS A 139 -12.33 3.11 10.16
N GLN A 140 -11.20 2.53 10.58
CA GLN A 140 -11.07 1.14 11.00
C GLN A 140 -12.01 0.72 12.15
N ASN A 141 -12.55 1.69 12.90
CA ASN A 141 -13.54 1.42 13.94
C ASN A 141 -14.95 1.11 13.39
N GLY A 142 -15.19 1.23 12.08
CA GLY A 142 -16.47 0.95 11.42
C GLY A 142 -17.62 1.90 11.79
N VAL A 143 -17.30 3.03 12.43
CA VAL A 143 -18.30 3.99 12.93
C VAL A 143 -18.00 5.42 12.48
N SER A 144 -16.72 5.80 12.44
CA SER A 144 -16.28 7.15 12.08
C SER A 144 -15.98 7.24 10.59
N THR A 145 -16.11 8.44 10.06
CA THR A 145 -15.64 8.78 8.71
C THR A 145 -14.58 9.86 8.82
N ALA A 146 -13.55 9.74 8.02
CA ALA A 146 -12.47 10.71 7.95
C ALA A 146 -12.26 11.14 6.51
N TRP A 147 -11.58 12.27 6.35
CA TRP A 147 -11.12 12.73 5.06
C TRP A 147 -9.81 13.48 5.21
N ALA A 148 -9.02 13.47 4.14
CA ALA A 148 -7.78 14.20 4.02
C ALA A 148 -7.70 14.86 2.63
N GLU A 149 -7.11 16.05 2.59
CA GLU A 149 -6.76 16.73 1.35
C GLU A 149 -5.24 16.82 1.24
N ILE A 150 -4.70 16.37 0.12
CA ILE A 150 -3.29 16.54 -0.25
C ILE A 150 -3.19 17.54 -1.40
N SER A 151 -2.12 18.33 -1.38
CA SER A 151 -1.77 19.24 -2.48
C SER A 151 -0.70 18.54 -3.31
N VAL A 152 -1.01 18.19 -4.56
CA VAL A 152 -0.09 17.51 -5.47
C VAL A 152 0.26 18.45 -6.60
N ASP A 153 1.54 18.49 -6.97
CA ASP A 153 1.97 19.18 -8.17
C ASP A 153 1.77 18.27 -9.37
N ALA A 154 0.89 18.66 -10.30
CA ALA A 154 0.61 17.90 -11.52
C ALA A 154 1.85 17.78 -12.42
N ASN A 155 2.79 18.74 -12.36
CA ASN A 155 4.06 18.65 -13.07
C ASN A 155 4.99 17.63 -12.41
N MET A 156 4.97 17.52 -11.08
CA MET A 156 5.68 16.45 -10.36
C MET A 156 5.14 15.08 -10.75
N TYR A 157 3.81 14.91 -10.77
CA TYR A 157 3.18 13.67 -11.24
C TYR A 157 3.63 13.30 -12.66
N SER A 158 3.56 14.26 -13.59
CA SER A 158 3.97 14.05 -14.99
C SER A 158 5.46 13.71 -15.11
N TYR A 159 6.30 14.32 -14.27
CA TYR A 159 7.72 14.00 -14.18
C TYR A 159 7.96 12.56 -13.73
N TYR A 160 7.39 12.15 -12.59
CA TYR A 160 7.56 10.78 -12.07
C TYR A 160 7.06 9.73 -13.06
N ARG A 161 5.97 10.03 -13.78
CA ARG A 161 5.44 9.15 -14.82
C ARG A 161 6.38 8.96 -16.02
N SER A 162 7.29 9.90 -16.24
CA SER A 162 8.28 9.85 -17.33
C SER A 162 9.55 9.06 -16.98
N LEU A 163 9.76 8.72 -15.71
CA LEU A 163 10.93 7.99 -15.24
C LEU A 163 10.88 6.51 -15.68
N GLY A 164 12.06 5.89 -15.73
CA GLY A 164 12.15 4.43 -15.81
C GLY A 164 11.66 3.75 -14.52
N ARG A 165 11.47 2.42 -14.58
CA ARG A 165 10.94 1.63 -13.46
C ARG A 165 11.96 0.65 -12.87
N TYR A 166 11.89 0.48 -11.56
CA TYR A 166 12.42 -0.66 -10.81
C TYR A 166 11.35 -1.75 -10.74
N TYR A 167 11.61 -2.90 -11.36
CA TYR A 167 10.65 -4.01 -11.44
C TYR A 167 10.85 -5.08 -10.37
N SER A 168 12.02 -5.10 -9.72
CA SER A 168 12.34 -6.11 -8.72
C SER A 168 11.97 -5.61 -7.33
N VAL A 169 11.32 -6.47 -6.54
CA VAL A 169 10.79 -6.11 -5.21
C VAL A 169 11.88 -5.66 -4.24
N ASP A 170 13.10 -6.19 -4.37
CA ASP A 170 14.29 -5.75 -3.61
C ASP A 170 14.69 -4.29 -3.88
N MET A 171 14.22 -3.72 -4.99
CA MET A 171 14.48 -2.32 -5.40
C MET A 171 13.29 -1.40 -5.11
N TYR A 172 12.16 -1.90 -4.62
CA TYR A 172 10.96 -1.08 -4.37
C TYR A 172 11.17 -0.02 -3.28
N TYR A 173 12.19 -0.18 -2.44
CA TYR A 173 12.57 0.86 -1.49
C TYR A 173 12.96 2.18 -2.16
N HIS A 174 13.36 2.18 -3.45
CA HIS A 174 13.62 3.43 -4.18
C HIS A 174 12.35 4.28 -4.35
N TYR A 175 11.18 3.65 -4.57
CA TYR A 175 9.91 4.37 -4.63
C TYR A 175 9.50 4.93 -3.26
N ILE A 176 9.83 4.21 -2.18
CA ILE A 176 9.49 4.59 -0.81
C ILE A 176 10.42 5.69 -0.29
N ASN A 177 11.71 5.61 -0.60
CA ASN A 177 12.75 6.46 -0.01
C ASN A 177 13.01 7.76 -0.80
N ASP A 178 12.38 7.93 -1.96
CA ASP A 178 12.43 9.17 -2.74
C ASP A 178 11.93 10.38 -1.95
N GLU A 179 12.68 11.48 -1.96
CA GLU A 179 12.44 12.63 -1.07
C GLU A 179 11.09 13.32 -1.32
N ASN A 180 10.69 13.51 -2.58
CA ASN A 180 9.43 14.17 -2.91
C ASN A 180 8.23 13.30 -2.54
N ASN A 181 8.31 11.99 -2.82
CA ASN A 181 7.27 11.04 -2.44
C ASN A 181 7.18 10.89 -0.93
N ARG A 182 8.31 10.87 -0.21
CA ARG A 182 8.30 10.90 1.27
C ARG A 182 7.63 12.16 1.81
N ALA A 183 7.94 13.33 1.27
CA ALA A 183 7.29 14.58 1.69
C ALA A 183 5.77 14.55 1.47
N LEU A 184 5.32 14.01 0.32
CA LEU A 184 3.91 13.83 0.01
C LEU A 184 3.23 12.86 0.98
N VAL A 185 3.83 11.68 1.18
CA VAL A 185 3.34 10.64 2.09
C VAL A 185 3.29 11.14 3.53
N GLN A 186 4.29 11.90 3.98
CA GLN A 186 4.32 12.49 5.32
C GLN A 186 3.12 13.42 5.54
N GLY A 187 2.74 14.23 4.55
CA GLY A 187 1.56 15.09 4.65
C GLY A 187 0.25 14.30 4.86
N LEU A 188 0.12 13.12 4.25
CA LEU A 188 -1.02 12.23 4.43
C LEU A 188 -0.97 11.49 5.78
N VAL A 189 0.21 11.00 6.17
CA VAL A 189 0.46 10.36 7.45
C VAL A 189 0.16 11.31 8.62
N ASP A 190 0.46 12.60 8.49
CA ASP A 190 0.11 13.59 9.52
C ASP A 190 -1.40 13.78 9.66
N ALA A 191 -2.16 13.76 8.57
CA ALA A 191 -3.61 13.77 8.64
C ALA A 191 -4.15 12.51 9.36
N LEU A 192 -3.57 11.34 9.08
CA LEU A 192 -3.91 10.09 9.77
C LEU A 192 -3.51 10.10 11.26
N ARG A 193 -2.37 10.72 11.61
CA ARG A 193 -1.98 10.95 13.02
C ARG A 193 -3.02 11.78 13.75
N ASP A 194 -3.57 12.79 13.11
CA ASP A 194 -4.60 13.63 13.71
C ASP A 194 -5.95 12.90 13.87
N VAL A 195 -6.34 12.06 12.90
CA VAL A 195 -7.47 11.12 13.04
C VAL A 195 -7.24 10.18 14.23
N ALA A 196 -6.06 9.55 14.29
CA ALA A 196 -5.68 8.62 15.34
C ALA A 196 -5.71 9.27 16.74
N LYS A 197 -5.18 10.50 16.88
CA LYS A 197 -5.27 11.27 18.13
C LYS A 197 -6.72 11.58 18.50
N GLY A 198 -7.52 12.03 17.55
CA GLY A 198 -8.93 12.39 17.76
C GLY A 198 -9.82 11.19 18.14
N LEU A 199 -9.43 9.98 17.73
CA LEU A 199 -10.12 8.73 18.03
C LEU A 199 -9.42 7.89 19.11
N HIS A 200 -8.33 8.40 19.71
CA HIS A 200 -7.53 7.74 20.75
C HIS A 200 -7.02 6.35 20.35
N TYR A 201 -6.46 6.23 19.16
CA TYR A 201 -5.88 4.99 18.65
C TYR A 201 -4.55 4.65 19.33
N ASP A 202 -4.36 3.37 19.64
CA ASP A 202 -3.04 2.79 19.90
C ASP A 202 -2.28 2.55 18.59
N ALA A 203 -1.02 2.13 18.69
CA ALA A 203 -0.19 1.85 17.50
C ALA A 203 -0.83 0.82 16.56
N GLY A 204 -1.38 -0.27 17.09
CA GLY A 204 -2.07 -1.27 16.27
C GLY A 204 -3.27 -0.69 15.51
N ALA A 205 -4.05 0.19 16.15
CA ALA A 205 -5.19 0.86 15.55
C ALA A 205 -4.77 1.88 14.48
N VAL A 206 -3.63 2.55 14.65
CA VAL A 206 -3.04 3.36 13.58
C VAL A 206 -2.68 2.51 12.37
N ALA A 207 -1.96 1.40 12.55
CA ALA A 207 -1.57 0.54 11.43
C ALA A 207 -2.80 0.04 10.66
N ARG A 208 -3.87 -0.34 11.39
CA ARG A 208 -5.16 -0.70 10.78
C ARG A 208 -5.83 0.47 10.06
N GLU A 209 -5.70 1.69 10.56
CA GLU A 209 -6.24 2.88 9.90
C GLU A 209 -5.50 3.18 8.58
N ILE A 210 -4.17 3.03 8.56
CA ILE A 210 -3.38 3.15 7.32
C ILE A 210 -3.79 2.07 6.32
N ALA A 211 -3.90 0.82 6.76
CA ALA A 211 -4.37 -0.27 5.90
C ALA A 211 -5.77 0.01 5.34
N MET A 212 -6.70 0.44 6.20
CA MET A 212 -8.07 0.79 5.82
C MET A 212 -8.11 1.94 4.80
N PHE A 213 -7.26 2.96 4.98
CA PHE A 213 -7.14 4.05 4.02
C PHE A 213 -6.77 3.53 2.63
N VAL A 214 -5.67 2.77 2.51
CA VAL A 214 -5.20 2.29 1.20
C VAL A 214 -6.24 1.38 0.56
N GLN A 215 -6.73 0.38 1.30
CA GLN A 215 -7.73 -0.59 0.83
C GLN A 215 -9.05 0.04 0.38
N SER A 216 -9.42 1.22 0.92
CA SER A 216 -10.71 1.87 0.64
C SER A 216 -10.60 3.02 -0.35
N CYS A 217 -9.44 3.67 -0.43
CA CYS A 217 -9.24 4.86 -1.26
C CYS A 217 -8.57 4.58 -2.61
N ILE A 218 -7.89 3.44 -2.76
CA ILE A 218 -7.19 3.07 -3.99
C ILE A 218 -7.94 1.93 -4.66
N GLU A 219 -8.41 2.16 -5.88
CA GLU A 219 -9.10 1.15 -6.67
C GLU A 219 -8.11 0.16 -7.29
N TYR A 220 -8.38 -1.15 -7.14
CA TYR A 220 -7.57 -2.15 -7.83
C TYR A 220 -7.74 -2.06 -9.35
N ARG A 221 -6.62 -1.86 -10.05
CA ARG A 221 -6.53 -1.84 -11.51
C ARG A 221 -5.19 -2.38 -11.96
N SER A 222 -5.20 -3.30 -12.91
CA SER A 222 -3.96 -3.88 -13.44
C SER A 222 -3.18 -2.90 -14.31
N ASP A 223 -1.87 -3.06 -14.38
CA ASP A 223 -1.04 -2.25 -15.28
C ASP A 223 -1.34 -2.43 -16.75
N MET A 224 -1.82 -3.60 -17.16
CA MET A 224 -2.28 -3.80 -18.54
C MET A 224 -3.48 -2.90 -18.87
N GLU A 225 -4.39 -2.69 -17.91
CA GLU A 225 -5.55 -1.81 -18.09
C GLU A 225 -5.16 -0.32 -18.04
N THR A 226 -4.18 0.06 -17.21
CA THR A 226 -3.89 1.47 -16.90
C THR A 226 -2.71 2.04 -17.67
N ALA A 227 -1.68 1.23 -17.94
CA ALA A 227 -0.44 1.61 -18.60
C ALA A 227 -0.19 0.84 -19.92
N GLY A 228 -0.98 -0.21 -20.21
CA GLY A 228 -0.80 -1.06 -21.40
C GLY A 228 0.49 -1.90 -21.35
N GLN A 229 1.00 -2.15 -20.15
CA GLN A 229 2.23 -2.91 -19.89
C GLN A 229 1.91 -4.12 -19.02
N GLU A 230 2.77 -5.14 -19.04
CA GLU A 230 2.58 -6.31 -18.15
C GLU A 230 2.83 -5.96 -16.68
N ASP A 231 3.69 -4.98 -16.42
CA ASP A 231 4.14 -4.54 -15.09
C ASP A 231 4.61 -3.07 -15.22
N TYR A 232 4.25 -2.21 -14.27
CA TYR A 232 4.50 -0.78 -14.21
C TYR A 232 4.41 -0.28 -12.74
N PRO A 233 5.42 -0.55 -11.89
CA PRO A 233 5.32 -0.18 -10.48
C PRO A 233 5.33 1.34 -10.31
N LYS A 234 4.33 1.87 -9.61
CA LYS A 234 4.09 3.29 -9.45
C LYS A 234 4.81 3.86 -8.24
N TYR A 235 5.24 5.12 -8.38
CA TYR A 235 5.60 5.93 -7.22
C TYR A 235 4.34 6.25 -6.40
N PRO A 236 4.44 6.46 -5.07
CA PRO A 236 3.31 6.85 -4.23
C PRO A 236 2.48 8.02 -4.79
N ILE A 237 3.13 9.02 -5.40
CA ILE A 237 2.44 10.14 -6.06
C ILE A 237 1.52 9.67 -7.18
N GLU A 238 1.92 8.71 -8.02
CA GLU A 238 1.12 8.22 -9.13
C GLU A 238 -0.09 7.44 -8.62
N THR A 239 0.11 6.53 -7.64
CA THR A 239 -0.99 5.77 -7.01
C THR A 239 -2.00 6.70 -6.34
N LEU A 240 -1.54 7.75 -5.65
CA LEU A 240 -2.42 8.74 -5.01
C LEU A 240 -3.11 9.66 -6.03
N TYR A 241 -2.41 10.09 -7.08
CA TYR A 241 -2.94 11.00 -8.10
C TYR A 241 -4.01 10.30 -8.94
N GLU A 242 -3.77 9.06 -9.37
CA GLU A 242 -4.71 8.25 -10.14
C GLU A 242 -5.79 7.59 -9.29
N ARG A 243 -5.53 7.39 -7.99
CA ARG A 243 -6.39 6.65 -7.04
C ARG A 243 -6.61 5.19 -7.43
N GLN A 244 -5.61 4.58 -8.06
CA GLN A 244 -5.68 3.21 -8.53
C GLN A 244 -4.29 2.59 -8.64
N GLY A 245 -4.24 1.27 -8.61
CA GLY A 245 -3.04 0.46 -8.80
C GLY A 245 -3.32 -1.01 -8.50
N ASP A 246 -2.38 -1.89 -8.80
CA ASP A 246 -2.46 -3.32 -8.48
C ASP A 246 -1.61 -3.66 -7.24
N CYS A 247 -1.09 -4.89 -7.16
CA CYS A 247 -0.57 -5.44 -5.90
C CYS A 247 0.70 -4.73 -5.44
N GLU A 248 1.62 -4.45 -6.37
CA GLU A 248 2.86 -3.72 -6.15
C GLU A 248 2.59 -2.26 -5.80
N ASP A 249 1.72 -1.57 -6.54
CA ASP A 249 1.42 -0.15 -6.34
C ASP A 249 0.84 0.10 -4.94
N THR A 250 -0.17 -0.70 -4.59
CA THR A 250 -0.85 -0.59 -3.30
C THR A 250 0.06 -1.02 -2.16
N SER A 251 0.93 -2.02 -2.37
CA SER A 251 1.94 -2.43 -1.39
C SER A 251 3.00 -1.35 -1.17
N ILE A 252 3.52 -0.73 -2.23
CA ILE A 252 4.50 0.35 -2.17
C ILE A 252 3.92 1.53 -1.39
N LEU A 253 2.71 1.97 -1.72
CA LEU A 253 2.05 3.08 -1.01
C LEU A 253 1.82 2.73 0.47
N MET A 254 1.30 1.55 0.76
CA MET A 254 1.02 1.13 2.14
C MET A 254 2.31 1.02 2.96
N ALA A 255 3.37 0.43 2.41
CA ALA A 255 4.68 0.35 3.05
C ALA A 255 5.28 1.75 3.29
N ALA A 256 5.18 2.66 2.31
CA ALA A 256 5.64 4.04 2.48
C ALA A 256 4.92 4.75 3.64
N MET A 257 3.59 4.63 3.72
CA MET A 257 2.80 5.25 4.80
C MET A 257 3.10 4.64 6.16
N LEU A 258 3.22 3.32 6.27
CA LEU A 258 3.55 2.63 7.52
C LEU A 258 4.97 3.00 7.98
N LYS A 259 5.94 3.02 7.07
CA LYS A 259 7.31 3.42 7.37
C LYS A 259 7.40 4.87 7.84
N GLU A 260 6.77 5.79 7.12
CA GLU A 260 6.77 7.21 7.48
C GLU A 260 6.03 7.46 8.81
N PHE A 261 5.07 6.60 9.17
CA PHE A 261 4.49 6.62 10.52
C PHE A 261 5.51 6.21 11.59
N GLY A 262 6.41 5.28 11.28
CA GLY A 262 7.47 4.78 12.17
C GLY A 262 7.48 3.25 12.34
N TYR A 263 6.75 2.49 11.52
CA TYR A 263 6.78 1.03 11.57
C TYR A 263 7.94 0.45 10.76
N GLU A 264 8.52 -0.63 11.26
CA GLU A 264 9.39 -1.48 10.44
C GLU A 264 8.52 -2.33 9.51
N VAL A 265 8.81 -2.26 8.21
CA VAL A 265 8.02 -2.90 7.17
C VAL A 265 8.91 -3.56 6.12
N GLY A 266 8.33 -4.49 5.38
CA GLY A 266 8.94 -5.15 4.24
C GLY A 266 7.88 -5.57 3.23
N PHE A 267 8.33 -6.27 2.20
CA PHE A 267 7.47 -6.93 1.23
C PHE A 267 7.58 -8.45 1.37
N LEU A 268 6.46 -9.12 1.09
CA LEU A 268 6.38 -10.56 0.89
C LEU A 268 6.12 -10.79 -0.60
N LEU A 269 7.13 -11.30 -1.31
CA LEU A 269 6.97 -11.73 -2.69
C LEU A 269 6.45 -13.17 -2.70
N LEU A 270 5.23 -13.33 -3.21
CA LEU A 270 4.52 -14.58 -3.41
C LEU A 270 4.39 -14.84 -4.93
N PRO A 271 4.03 -16.06 -5.36
CA PRO A 271 3.81 -16.34 -6.78
C PRO A 271 2.78 -15.37 -7.39
N SER A 272 3.25 -14.48 -8.26
CA SER A 272 2.45 -13.45 -8.93
C SER A 272 1.72 -12.47 -8.00
N HIS A 273 2.22 -12.27 -6.77
CA HIS A 273 1.61 -11.33 -5.82
C HIS A 273 2.66 -10.70 -4.92
N VAL A 274 2.46 -9.43 -4.58
CA VAL A 274 3.25 -8.71 -3.58
C VAL A 274 2.30 -8.26 -2.46
N ALA A 275 2.69 -8.54 -1.23
CA ALA A 275 1.99 -8.08 -0.04
C ALA A 275 2.94 -7.35 0.92
N VAL A 276 2.38 -6.62 1.87
CA VAL A 276 3.18 -5.92 2.89
C VAL A 276 3.40 -6.80 4.11
N ALA A 277 4.64 -6.84 4.60
CA ALA A 277 4.99 -7.38 5.90
C ALA A 277 5.13 -6.25 6.92
N LEU A 278 4.36 -6.31 8.00
CA LEU A 278 4.44 -5.35 9.11
C LEU A 278 5.04 -6.00 10.35
N ARG A 279 6.09 -5.40 10.90
CA ARG A 279 6.72 -5.86 12.14
C ARG A 279 5.72 -5.87 13.30
N THR A 280 5.68 -6.98 14.03
CA THR A 280 4.97 -7.10 15.31
C THR A 280 5.98 -7.36 16.45
N THR A 281 5.49 -7.46 17.69
CA THR A 281 6.32 -7.83 18.85
C THR A 281 6.87 -9.26 18.70
N ASP A 282 8.04 -9.52 19.26
CA ASP A 282 8.70 -10.83 19.19
C ASP A 282 7.93 -11.92 19.91
N ASP A 283 7.10 -11.56 20.88
CA ASP A 283 6.25 -12.45 21.64
C ASP A 283 4.82 -12.52 21.12
N TYR A 284 4.51 -11.94 19.94
CA TYR A 284 3.16 -11.95 19.37
C TYR A 284 2.59 -13.38 19.24
N GLN A 285 1.46 -13.64 19.89
CA GLN A 285 0.75 -14.94 19.90
C GLN A 285 -0.66 -14.85 19.28
N GLY A 286 -0.91 -13.81 18.47
CA GLY A 286 -2.21 -13.59 17.86
C GLY A 286 -2.45 -14.48 16.63
N SER A 287 -2.64 -13.83 15.48
CA SER A 287 -2.83 -14.47 14.18
C SER A 287 -1.56 -15.17 13.65
N ALA A 288 -1.67 -15.75 12.45
CA ALA A 288 -0.52 -16.20 11.69
C ALA A 288 0.50 -15.05 11.48
N TYR A 289 1.78 -15.42 11.45
CA TYR A 289 2.91 -14.52 11.25
C TYR A 289 4.03 -15.22 10.49
N TYR A 290 4.86 -14.43 9.83
CA TYR A 290 6.14 -14.84 9.25
C TYR A 290 7.25 -14.61 10.27
N GLN A 291 8.02 -15.66 10.57
CA GLN A 291 9.21 -15.57 11.43
C GLN A 291 10.44 -15.35 10.55
N ILE A 292 11.12 -14.22 10.74
CA ILE A 292 12.32 -13.83 9.98
C ILE A 292 13.41 -13.48 11.00
N GLY A 293 14.38 -14.38 11.18
CA GLY A 293 15.33 -14.28 12.29
C GLY A 293 14.63 -14.40 13.65
N ASP A 294 14.92 -13.49 14.56
CA ASP A 294 14.24 -13.33 15.85
C ASP A 294 12.93 -12.54 15.76
N LYS A 295 12.68 -11.93 14.60
CA LYS A 295 11.55 -11.03 14.36
C LYS A 295 10.31 -11.75 13.81
N ARG A 296 9.14 -11.19 14.12
CA ARG A 296 7.82 -11.61 13.62
C ARG A 296 7.19 -10.50 12.79
N TYR A 297 6.59 -10.89 11.67
CA TYR A 297 5.91 -9.98 10.74
C TYR A 297 4.51 -10.49 10.40
N LEU A 298 3.55 -9.58 10.31
CA LEU A 298 2.18 -9.85 9.92
C LEU A 298 1.99 -9.53 8.43
N TYR A 299 1.26 -10.40 7.75
CA TYR A 299 0.79 -10.14 6.38
C TYR A 299 -0.24 -9.01 6.38
N ILE A 300 -0.17 -8.12 5.39
CA ILE A 300 -1.22 -7.16 5.11
C ILE A 300 -1.55 -7.23 3.62
N GLU A 301 -2.82 -7.54 3.33
CA GLU A 301 -3.36 -7.41 1.98
C GLU A 301 -3.68 -5.94 1.69
N SER A 302 -3.14 -5.39 0.60
CA SER A 302 -3.34 -4.00 0.21
C SER A 302 -4.38 -3.81 -0.89
N THR A 303 -4.67 -4.85 -1.66
CA THR A 303 -5.40 -4.74 -2.94
C THR A 303 -6.90 -4.56 -2.81
N THR A 304 -7.49 -4.92 -1.67
CA THR A 304 -8.94 -4.83 -1.49
C THR A 304 -9.33 -4.65 -0.03
N SER A 305 -10.50 -4.03 0.18
CA SER A 305 -11.10 -3.85 1.50
C SER A 305 -11.53 -5.17 2.14
N GLY A 306 -11.53 -5.19 3.47
CA GLY A 306 -12.08 -6.28 4.27
C GLY A 306 -11.05 -7.23 4.87
N TRP A 307 -9.79 -7.14 4.43
CA TRP A 307 -8.68 -7.89 5.03
C TRP A 307 -8.14 -7.20 6.27
N LYS A 308 -8.00 -7.95 7.36
CA LYS A 308 -7.34 -7.45 8.57
C LYS A 308 -5.85 -7.73 8.49
N ILE A 309 -5.08 -6.91 9.21
CA ILE A 309 -3.66 -7.18 9.45
C ILE A 309 -3.53 -8.57 10.10
N GLY A 310 -2.73 -9.44 9.49
CA GLY A 310 -2.50 -10.82 9.90
C GLY A 310 -3.41 -11.85 9.22
N ASP A 311 -4.41 -11.42 8.44
CA ASP A 311 -5.21 -12.34 7.62
C ASP A 311 -4.40 -12.71 6.37
N ILE A 312 -4.11 -14.01 6.19
CA ILE A 312 -3.44 -14.53 5.00
C ILE A 312 -4.52 -15.15 4.10
N PRO A 313 -4.64 -14.73 2.82
CA PRO A 313 -5.54 -15.36 1.87
C PRO A 313 -5.33 -16.87 1.77
N GLU A 314 -6.42 -17.63 1.54
CA GLU A 314 -6.37 -19.10 1.55
C GLU A 314 -5.38 -19.66 0.53
N GLU A 315 -5.29 -19.04 -0.65
CA GLU A 315 -4.33 -19.37 -1.70
C GLU A 315 -2.86 -19.22 -1.28
N TYR A 316 -2.57 -18.42 -0.24
CA TYR A 316 -1.23 -18.18 0.28
C TYR A 316 -0.95 -18.83 1.65
N ALA A 317 -1.93 -19.46 2.28
CA ALA A 317 -1.85 -19.95 3.67
C ALA A 317 -0.73 -20.98 3.94
N ASN A 318 -0.10 -21.54 2.91
CA ASN A 318 1.05 -22.45 3.02
C ASN A 318 2.10 -22.22 1.92
N VAL A 319 2.12 -21.02 1.33
CA VAL A 319 3.05 -20.67 0.27
C VAL A 319 4.29 -20.03 0.89
N GLN A 320 5.48 -20.43 0.42
CA GLN A 320 6.71 -19.76 0.82
C GLN A 320 6.74 -18.37 0.18
N ALA A 321 7.06 -17.36 0.98
CA ALA A 321 7.27 -15.99 0.51
C ALA A 321 8.75 -15.63 0.66
N GLU A 322 9.27 -14.86 -0.30
CA GLU A 322 10.55 -14.17 -0.14
C GLU A 322 10.31 -12.84 0.58
N PHE A 323 11.17 -12.53 1.55
CA PHE A 323 11.05 -11.31 2.35
C PHE A 323 12.07 -10.26 1.93
N TYR A 324 11.60 -9.05 1.69
CA TYR A 324 12.43 -7.90 1.34
C TYR A 324 12.18 -6.77 2.34
N LEU A 325 13.15 -6.51 3.22
CA LEU A 325 13.05 -5.43 4.20
C LEU A 325 13.11 -4.07 3.47
N VAL A 326 12.30 -3.11 3.90
CA VAL A 326 12.44 -1.71 3.46
C VAL A 326 13.45 -1.00 4.39
N PRO A 327 14.65 -0.63 3.90
CA PRO A 327 15.73 -0.06 4.72
C PRO A 327 15.49 1.40 5.08
#